data_AF-A0A2T7PDP1-F1
#
_entry.id   AF-A0A2T7PDP1-F1
#
_cell.length_a   1.000
_cell.length_b   1.000
_cell.length_c   1.000
_cell.angle_alpha   90.00
_cell.angle_beta   90.00
_cell.angle_gamma   90.00
#
_symmetry.space_group_name_H-M   'P 1'
#
loop_
_entity.id
_entity.type
_entity.pdbx_description
1 polymer ?
#
loop_
_entity_poly.entity_id
_entity_poly.type
_entity_poly.pdbx_seq_one_letter_code
_entity_poly.pdbx_strand_id
1 'polypeptide(L)'
;MSSTSNEPVYVSDIAPMVKDQALSPHPYGLDWEQHLADIQSLTLHHNDVIICAYPKAVSFGDYVRYLQQMETFMKENPDHPVVNVSFEETKRDPVGVVRRLAELMQVDASEKLCEDIAVACSFQKMKMFAMNEKSNGPENIRTFLVKDQVLPPQPFGLDWEQQVVNIQSMKVRDDDLIICAYPKAGTHWLWEMCHMLLHGRVEYETRAKEHLMMEFVSKDALANDDSPRIFNTHLYFSLFMTEKMKEKKVKLVHVYRNPKDTVMSLYFHYRQLLWHSQDLREFVQEFLRGEVSFGDYVRYLQQMETFMKENPDHPVVNVSFEETKRDPVGVVRRLAELMKVDASEKLCEDIVAACSFQKMKMVDDTLKQYLQTPLITFSQKLYRKGKDQMSDVTNDMRIEGYKQRLSKNHMFVKSIQGY
;
A
#
# COMPACT_ATOMS: atom_id res chain seq x y z
N MET A 1 -50.33 -11.04 -15.49
CA MET A 1 -50.16 -9.68 -16.04
C MET A 1 -50.11 -8.71 -14.86
N SER A 2 -48.93 -8.21 -14.52
CA SER A 2 -48.75 -6.95 -13.78
C SER A 2 -47.51 -6.30 -14.37
N SER A 3 -47.68 -5.07 -14.85
CA SER A 3 -46.66 -4.26 -15.50
C SER A 3 -45.47 -4.00 -14.59
N THR A 4 -44.27 -4.44 -14.98
CA THR A 4 -43.02 -3.85 -14.50
C THR A 4 -42.90 -2.47 -15.15
N SER A 5 -43.29 -1.41 -14.43
CA SER A 5 -42.97 -0.05 -14.82
C SER A 5 -41.44 0.10 -14.83
N ASN A 6 -40.87 0.48 -15.96
CA ASN A 6 -39.44 0.79 -16.13
C ASN A 6 -39.06 2.15 -15.48
N GLU A 7 -39.77 2.56 -14.44
CA GLU A 7 -39.45 3.79 -13.73
C GLU A 7 -38.25 3.55 -12.80
N PRO A 8 -37.25 4.46 -12.79
CA PRO A 8 -36.11 4.33 -11.90
C PRO A 8 -36.56 4.38 -10.45
N VAL A 9 -36.13 3.41 -9.66
CA VAL A 9 -36.32 3.39 -8.20
C VAL A 9 -35.08 3.99 -7.55
N TYR A 10 -35.27 4.98 -6.69
CA TYR A 10 -34.17 5.63 -5.97
C TYR A 10 -34.06 5.07 -4.55
N VAL A 11 -32.87 5.16 -3.96
CA VAL A 11 -32.66 4.78 -2.55
C VAL A 11 -33.58 5.56 -1.61
N SER A 12 -33.88 6.82 -1.95
CA SER A 12 -34.80 7.67 -1.19
C SER A 12 -36.25 7.14 -1.12
N ASP A 13 -36.65 6.28 -2.06
CA ASP A 13 -38.00 5.71 -2.11
C ASP A 13 -38.17 4.49 -1.19
N ILE A 14 -37.07 3.87 -0.73
CA ILE A 14 -37.09 2.54 -0.09
C ILE A 14 -36.31 2.44 1.22
N ALA A 15 -35.44 3.41 1.54
CA ALA A 15 -34.62 3.37 2.75
C ALA A 15 -35.04 4.45 3.76
N PRO A 16 -35.53 4.08 4.96
CA PRO A 16 -35.81 5.05 6.00
C PRO A 16 -34.51 5.68 6.52
N MET A 17 -34.28 6.95 6.20
CA MET A 17 -33.11 7.70 6.70
C MET A 17 -33.43 8.44 8.00
N VAL A 18 -32.47 8.45 8.92
CA VAL A 18 -32.57 9.19 10.18
C VAL A 18 -32.38 10.68 9.90
N LYS A 19 -33.48 11.40 9.71
CA LYS A 19 -33.48 12.86 9.89
C LYS A 19 -33.25 13.13 11.37
N ASP A 20 -32.33 14.03 11.70
CA ASP A 20 -31.97 14.45 13.07
C ASP A 20 -31.09 13.48 13.86
N GLN A 21 -30.03 12.94 13.24
CA GLN A 21 -28.98 12.20 13.93
C GLN A 21 -27.72 13.07 14.07
N ALA A 22 -27.18 13.19 15.29
CA ALA A 22 -25.87 13.80 15.50
C ALA A 22 -24.79 12.85 14.96
N LEU A 23 -24.37 13.06 13.72
CA LEU A 23 -23.31 12.29 13.08
C LEU A 23 -21.95 12.79 13.56
N SER A 24 -21.05 11.88 13.94
CA SER A 24 -19.63 12.22 14.10
C SER A 24 -19.07 12.75 12.77
N PRO A 25 -17.98 13.53 12.75
CA PRO A 25 -17.31 13.92 11.51
C PRO A 25 -17.12 12.73 10.57
N HIS A 26 -17.38 12.94 9.28
CA HIS A 26 -17.34 11.86 8.30
C HIS A 26 -15.95 11.20 8.32
N PRO A 27 -15.84 9.86 8.40
CA PRO A 27 -14.55 9.18 8.54
C PRO A 27 -13.60 9.41 7.34
N TYR A 28 -14.16 9.84 6.21
CA TYR A 28 -13.42 10.20 5.00
C TYR A 28 -13.36 11.72 4.72
N GLY A 29 -13.73 12.55 5.71
CA GLY A 29 -13.72 14.02 5.57
C GLY A 29 -14.72 14.59 4.57
N LEU A 30 -15.73 13.81 4.18
CA LEU A 30 -16.80 14.26 3.28
C LEU A 30 -17.82 15.12 4.03
N ASP A 31 -18.51 15.96 3.29
CA ASP A 31 -19.70 16.64 3.79
C ASP A 31 -20.86 15.64 3.91
N TRP A 32 -21.46 15.55 5.10
CA TRP A 32 -22.54 14.59 5.35
C TRP A 32 -23.80 14.91 4.54
N GLU A 33 -24.14 16.19 4.34
CA GLU A 33 -25.35 16.56 3.60
C GLU A 33 -25.21 16.16 2.13
N GLN A 34 -24.08 16.48 1.51
CA GLN A 34 -23.82 16.10 0.12
C GLN A 34 -23.74 14.58 -0.05
N HIS A 35 -23.02 13.87 0.82
CA HIS A 35 -22.88 12.42 0.69
C HIS A 35 -24.24 11.70 0.87
N LEU A 36 -25.09 12.16 1.78
CA LEU A 36 -26.42 11.61 1.92
C LEU A 36 -27.30 11.91 0.71
N ALA A 37 -27.18 13.09 0.10
CA ALA A 37 -27.85 13.42 -1.15
C ALA A 37 -27.39 12.51 -2.31
N ASP A 38 -26.08 12.24 -2.40
CA ASP A 38 -25.52 11.35 -3.40
C ASP A 38 -26.06 9.92 -3.25
N ILE A 39 -26.12 9.40 -2.01
CA ILE A 39 -26.72 8.09 -1.71
C ILE A 39 -28.20 8.07 -2.13
N GLN A 40 -28.96 9.13 -1.83
CA GLN A 40 -30.38 9.23 -2.20
C GLN A 40 -30.60 9.27 -3.71
N SER A 41 -29.62 9.77 -4.47
CA SER A 41 -29.68 9.87 -5.94
C SER A 41 -29.30 8.58 -6.66
N LEU A 42 -28.83 7.56 -5.94
CA LEU A 42 -28.47 6.27 -6.53
C LEU A 42 -29.70 5.63 -7.18
N THR A 43 -29.55 5.31 -8.47
CA THR A 43 -30.53 4.53 -9.23
C THR A 43 -30.33 3.06 -8.93
N LEU A 44 -31.40 2.39 -8.50
CA LEU A 44 -31.39 0.97 -8.19
C LEU A 44 -31.99 0.17 -9.33
N HIS A 45 -31.45 -1.03 -9.54
CA HIS A 45 -31.95 -2.03 -10.44
C HIS A 45 -32.80 -3.05 -9.68
N HIS A 46 -33.70 -3.72 -10.39
CA HIS A 46 -34.63 -4.70 -9.83
C HIS A 46 -33.98 -5.88 -9.07
N ASN A 47 -32.69 -6.16 -9.29
CA ASN A 47 -31.96 -7.24 -8.62
C ASN A 47 -30.99 -6.74 -7.54
N ASP A 48 -30.98 -5.44 -7.26
CA ASP A 48 -30.09 -4.88 -6.24
C ASP A 48 -30.61 -5.26 -4.84
N VAL A 49 -29.68 -5.68 -3.97
CA VAL A 49 -29.98 -6.07 -2.59
C VAL A 49 -29.30 -5.08 -1.65
N ILE A 50 -30.08 -4.45 -0.78
CA ILE A 50 -29.57 -3.53 0.24
C ILE A 50 -29.44 -4.28 1.57
N ILE A 51 -28.22 -4.28 2.12
CA ILE A 51 -27.96 -4.84 3.45
C ILE A 51 -27.96 -3.70 4.46
N CYS A 52 -29.01 -3.66 5.27
CA CYS A 52 -29.16 -2.70 6.37
C CYS A 52 -28.58 -3.30 7.65
N ALA A 53 -27.47 -2.74 8.14
CA ALA A 53 -26.83 -3.18 9.38
C ALA A 53 -26.40 -1.99 10.24
N TYR A 54 -26.58 -2.12 11.56
CA TYR A 54 -26.06 -1.14 12.50
C TYR A 54 -24.59 -1.46 12.86
N PRO A 55 -23.63 -0.57 12.57
CA PRO A 55 -22.22 -0.84 12.78
C PRO A 55 -21.85 -0.94 14.28
N LYS A 56 -20.75 -1.63 14.59
CA LYS A 56 -20.24 -1.79 15.97
C LYS A 56 -19.88 -0.48 16.69
N ALA A 57 -19.87 0.66 16.00
CA ALA A 57 -19.49 1.95 16.53
C ALA A 57 -20.73 2.80 16.84
N VAL A 58 -20.80 3.34 18.05
CA VAL A 58 -21.81 4.33 18.50
C VAL A 58 -21.74 5.67 17.73
N SER A 59 -20.80 5.81 16.80
CA SER A 59 -20.60 6.99 15.96
C SER A 59 -21.75 7.28 15.00
N PHE A 60 -22.63 6.29 14.76
CA PHE A 60 -23.77 6.37 13.85
C PHE A 60 -25.11 6.47 14.61
N GLY A 61 -25.08 7.04 15.82
CA GLY A 61 -26.23 7.45 16.62
C GLY A 61 -26.83 6.38 17.55
N ASP A 62 -28.16 6.25 17.57
CA ASP A 62 -28.90 5.42 18.53
C ASP A 62 -29.45 4.15 17.86
N TYR A 63 -29.04 2.98 18.36
CA TYR A 63 -29.45 1.68 17.84
C TYR A 63 -30.95 1.38 18.02
N VAL A 64 -31.55 1.82 19.13
CA VAL A 64 -32.98 1.63 19.39
C VAL A 64 -33.80 2.46 18.41
N ARG A 65 -33.38 3.70 18.16
CA ARG A 65 -34.02 4.56 17.17
C ARG A 65 -33.93 3.96 15.76
N TYR A 66 -32.77 3.41 15.38
CA TYR A 66 -32.58 2.69 14.12
C TYR A 66 -33.57 1.52 13.96
N LEU A 67 -33.74 0.70 15.01
CA LEU A 67 -34.69 -0.42 14.99
C LEU A 67 -36.15 0.05 14.87
N GLN A 68 -36.54 1.10 15.61
CA GLN A 68 -37.89 1.66 15.54
C GLN A 68 -38.24 2.18 14.13
N GLN A 69 -37.26 2.77 13.44
CA GLN A 69 -37.45 3.27 12.08
C GLN A 69 -37.62 2.14 11.07
N MET A 70 -36.81 1.07 11.18
CA MET A 70 -36.98 -0.11 10.34
C MET A 70 -38.33 -0.78 10.58
N GLU A 71 -38.76 -0.87 11.84
CA GLU A 71 -40.09 -1.40 12.18
C GLU A 71 -41.23 -0.55 11.61
N THR A 72 -41.09 0.78 11.69
CA THR A 72 -42.07 1.72 11.11
C THR A 72 -42.14 1.57 9.60
N PHE A 73 -40.98 1.51 8.92
CA PHE A 73 -40.92 1.29 7.47
C PHE A 73 -41.61 0.00 7.04
N MET A 74 -41.34 -1.12 7.71
CA MET A 74 -41.99 -2.41 7.40
C MET A 74 -43.50 -2.38 7.64
N LYS A 75 -43.97 -1.61 8.63
CA LYS A 75 -45.41 -1.42 8.88
C LYS A 75 -46.09 -0.57 7.83
N GLU A 76 -45.40 0.47 7.35
CA GLU A 76 -45.92 1.39 6.32
C GLU A 76 -45.84 0.78 4.91
N ASN A 77 -44.95 -0.19 4.69
CA ASN A 77 -44.68 -0.81 3.38
C ASN A 77 -44.80 -2.34 3.45
N PRO A 78 -46.01 -2.91 3.68
CA PRO A 78 -46.20 -4.34 3.92
C PRO A 78 -45.87 -5.22 2.69
N ASP A 79 -45.94 -4.66 1.49
CA ASP A 79 -45.64 -5.36 0.24
C ASP A 79 -44.16 -5.24 -0.17
N HIS A 80 -43.36 -4.43 0.55
CA HIS A 80 -41.94 -4.30 0.25
C HIS A 80 -41.19 -5.55 0.76
N PRO A 81 -40.42 -6.24 -0.09
CA PRO A 81 -39.70 -7.44 0.33
C PRO A 81 -38.59 -7.07 1.31
N VAL A 82 -38.72 -7.51 2.56
CA VAL A 82 -37.74 -7.29 3.64
C VAL A 82 -37.57 -8.57 4.44
N VAL A 83 -36.32 -9.00 4.64
CA VAL A 83 -35.98 -10.12 5.53
C VAL A 83 -35.22 -9.58 6.73
N ASN A 84 -35.86 -9.57 7.90
CA ASN A 84 -35.20 -9.20 9.15
C ASN A 84 -34.52 -10.43 9.77
N VAL A 85 -33.19 -10.38 9.93
CA VAL A 85 -32.40 -11.48 10.49
C VAL A 85 -31.72 -11.00 11.76
N SER A 86 -31.98 -11.69 12.88
CA SER A 86 -31.23 -11.45 14.11
C SER A 86 -30.05 -12.40 14.25
N PHE A 87 -28.98 -11.96 14.92
CA PHE A 87 -27.82 -12.81 15.18
C PHE A 87 -28.17 -14.08 15.97
N GLU A 88 -29.09 -13.98 16.93
CA GLU A 88 -29.53 -15.13 17.73
C GLU A 88 -30.38 -16.12 16.93
N GLU A 89 -31.13 -15.64 15.94
CA GLU A 89 -31.84 -16.48 14.99
C GLU A 89 -30.87 -17.20 14.06
N THR A 90 -29.88 -16.50 13.49
CA THR A 90 -28.86 -17.12 12.62
C THR A 90 -28.08 -18.23 13.34
N LYS A 91 -27.85 -18.10 14.65
CA LYS A 91 -27.24 -19.19 15.43
C LYS A 91 -28.15 -20.41 15.57
N ARG A 92 -29.46 -20.19 15.72
CA ARG A 92 -30.44 -21.23 15.99
C ARG A 92 -30.80 -22.01 14.73
N ASP A 93 -30.99 -21.31 13.62
CA ASP A 93 -31.38 -21.87 12.34
C ASP A 93 -30.65 -21.17 11.17
N PRO A 94 -29.36 -21.44 10.97
CA PRO A 94 -28.58 -20.80 9.91
C PRO A 94 -29.07 -21.19 8.51
N VAL A 95 -29.53 -22.44 8.32
CA VAL A 95 -30.05 -22.92 7.02
C VAL A 95 -31.37 -22.24 6.67
N GLY A 96 -32.27 -22.08 7.64
CA GLY A 96 -33.52 -21.34 7.47
C GLY A 96 -33.32 -19.87 7.13
N VAL A 97 -32.32 -19.23 7.73
CA VAL A 97 -31.92 -17.87 7.36
C VAL A 97 -31.42 -17.80 5.92
N VAL A 98 -30.55 -18.72 5.49
CA VAL A 98 -30.05 -18.77 4.11
C VAL A 98 -31.20 -18.97 3.12
N ARG A 99 -32.17 -19.84 3.43
CA ARG A 99 -33.34 -20.08 2.59
C ARG A 99 -34.17 -18.81 2.39
N ARG A 100 -34.46 -18.08 3.48
CA ARG A 100 -35.19 -16.81 3.41
C ARG A 100 -34.45 -15.73 2.62
N LEU A 101 -33.12 -15.70 2.70
CA LEU A 101 -32.31 -14.80 1.89
C LEU A 101 -32.38 -15.18 0.40
N ALA A 102 -32.33 -16.47 0.08
CA ALA A 102 -32.50 -16.95 -1.29
C ALA A 102 -33.91 -16.63 -1.84
N GLU A 103 -34.96 -16.77 -1.02
CA GLU A 103 -36.33 -16.37 -1.35
C GLU A 103 -36.42 -14.85 -1.62
N LEU A 104 -35.82 -14.02 -0.77
CA LEU A 104 -35.76 -12.56 -0.97
C LEU A 104 -35.08 -12.21 -2.31
N MET A 105 -33.97 -12.88 -2.60
CA MET A 105 -33.19 -12.68 -3.82
C MET A 105 -33.80 -13.36 -5.05
N GLN A 106 -34.90 -14.11 -4.88
CA GLN A 106 -35.54 -14.91 -5.93
C GLN A 106 -34.55 -15.88 -6.63
N VAL A 107 -33.62 -16.44 -5.84
CA VAL A 107 -32.63 -17.42 -6.31
C VAL A 107 -33.10 -18.82 -5.93
N ASP A 108 -33.18 -19.71 -6.92
CA ASP A 108 -33.46 -21.12 -6.67
C ASP A 108 -32.25 -21.77 -5.98
N ALA A 109 -32.39 -22.04 -4.69
CA ALA A 109 -31.35 -22.64 -3.87
C ALA A 109 -31.81 -24.00 -3.34
N SER A 110 -31.16 -25.07 -3.82
CA SER A 110 -31.42 -26.42 -3.29
C SER A 110 -31.12 -26.49 -1.79
N GLU A 111 -31.80 -27.38 -1.07
CA GLU A 111 -31.59 -27.59 0.37
C GLU A 111 -30.10 -27.86 0.68
N LYS A 112 -29.45 -28.66 -0.16
CA LYS A 112 -28.01 -28.95 -0.12
C LYS A 112 -27.16 -27.68 -0.19
N LEU A 113 -27.50 -26.76 -1.09
CA LEU A 113 -26.78 -25.50 -1.26
C LEU A 113 -26.99 -24.59 -0.04
N CYS A 114 -28.20 -24.54 0.51
CA CYS A 114 -28.49 -23.81 1.74
C CYS A 114 -27.68 -24.35 2.94
N GLU A 115 -27.58 -25.67 3.08
CA GLU A 115 -26.74 -26.33 4.08
C GLU A 115 -25.26 -25.98 3.89
N ASP A 116 -24.75 -26.07 2.66
CA ASP A 116 -23.34 -25.78 2.36
C ASP A 116 -22.98 -24.32 2.64
N ILE A 117 -23.86 -23.37 2.28
CA ILE A 117 -23.70 -21.94 2.58
C ILE A 117 -23.75 -21.71 4.10
N ALA A 118 -24.71 -22.30 4.80
CA ALA A 118 -24.83 -22.18 6.26
C ALA A 118 -23.58 -22.69 6.98
N VAL A 119 -23.00 -23.80 6.51
CA VAL A 119 -21.73 -24.33 7.01
C VAL A 119 -20.60 -23.35 6.71
N ALA A 120 -20.45 -22.89 5.46
CA ALA A 120 -19.39 -21.98 5.05
C ALA A 120 -19.40 -20.65 5.83
N CYS A 121 -20.58 -20.11 6.10
CA CYS A 121 -20.80 -18.88 6.86
C CYS A 121 -20.97 -19.11 8.37
N SER A 122 -20.76 -20.33 8.89
CA SER A 122 -20.90 -20.61 10.31
C SER A 122 -19.82 -19.90 11.14
N PHE A 123 -20.11 -19.55 12.41
CA PHE A 123 -19.10 -18.94 13.27
C PHE A 123 -17.84 -19.79 13.39
N GLN A 124 -17.95 -21.12 13.40
CA GLN A 124 -16.77 -22.00 13.44
C GLN A 124 -15.99 -21.99 12.12
N LYS A 125 -16.65 -22.04 10.95
CA LYS A 125 -15.95 -21.94 9.66
C LYS A 125 -15.41 -20.54 9.43
N MET A 126 -16.16 -19.47 9.71
CA MET A 126 -15.66 -18.09 9.69
C MET A 126 -14.55 -17.90 10.71
N LYS A 127 -14.58 -18.56 11.88
CA LYS A 127 -13.48 -18.55 12.85
C LYS A 127 -12.31 -19.41 12.39
N MET A 128 -12.51 -20.49 11.64
CA MET A 128 -11.46 -21.34 11.05
C MET A 128 -10.84 -20.68 9.81
N PHE A 129 -11.61 -20.00 8.97
CA PHE A 129 -11.13 -19.05 7.97
C PHE A 129 -10.39 -17.94 8.69
N ALA A 130 -11.00 -17.32 9.70
CA ALA A 130 -10.34 -16.37 10.57
C ALA A 130 -9.29 -17.00 11.50
N MET A 131 -8.99 -18.30 11.48
CA MET A 131 -7.94 -18.97 12.29
C MET A 131 -6.84 -19.55 11.43
N ASN A 132 -7.12 -19.90 10.18
CA ASN A 132 -6.15 -19.93 9.10
C ASN A 132 -5.73 -18.49 8.72
N GLU A 133 -6.59 -17.50 9.00
CA GLU A 133 -6.29 -16.07 9.11
C GLU A 133 -6.12 -15.62 10.59
N LYS A 134 -5.93 -16.48 11.61
CA LYS A 134 -5.46 -16.11 12.99
C LYS A 134 -4.27 -16.94 13.48
N SER A 135 -3.76 -17.87 12.69
CA SER A 135 -2.30 -17.99 12.48
C SER A 135 -1.72 -16.70 11.91
N ASN A 136 -2.59 -15.81 11.41
CA ASN A 136 -2.30 -14.40 11.13
C ASN A 136 -3.13 -13.54 12.08
N GLY A 137 -2.69 -13.30 13.31
CA GLY A 137 -3.43 -12.44 14.26
C GLY A 137 -3.78 -11.05 13.67
N PRO A 138 -4.37 -10.14 14.46
CA PRO A 138 -4.43 -8.70 14.14
C PRO A 138 -3.02 -8.04 13.97
N GLU A 139 -1.98 -8.88 13.90
CA GLU A 139 -0.55 -8.64 13.88
C GLU A 139 0.10 -8.97 12.52
N ASN A 140 -0.59 -9.71 11.63
CA ASN A 140 -0.03 -10.06 10.31
C ASN A 140 -0.91 -9.49 9.19
N ILE A 141 -0.39 -8.45 8.56
CA ILE A 141 -0.92 -7.96 7.30
C ILE A 141 -0.94 -9.06 6.23
N ARG A 142 -2.04 -9.14 5.47
CA ARG A 142 -2.18 -10.09 4.35
C ARG A 142 -1.11 -9.82 3.29
N THR A 143 -0.04 -10.60 3.31
CA THR A 143 0.98 -10.52 2.26
C THR A 143 0.64 -11.41 1.08
N PHE A 144 1.04 -10.98 -0.12
CA PHE A 144 0.84 -11.68 -1.37
C PHE A 144 2.19 -12.14 -1.90
N LEU A 145 2.27 -13.38 -2.39
CA LEU A 145 3.47 -13.87 -3.05
C LEU A 145 3.29 -13.72 -4.55
N VAL A 146 4.02 -12.80 -5.18
CA VAL A 146 4.02 -12.64 -6.63
C VAL A 146 5.38 -13.06 -7.19
N LYS A 147 5.36 -14.15 -7.96
CA LYS A 147 6.51 -14.98 -8.34
C LYS A 147 7.30 -15.46 -7.12
N ASP A 148 8.07 -14.57 -6.51
CA ASP A 148 9.06 -14.81 -5.47
C ASP A 148 9.19 -13.66 -4.46
N GLN A 149 8.47 -12.56 -4.67
CA GLN A 149 8.47 -11.43 -3.75
C GLN A 149 7.22 -11.46 -2.87
N VAL A 150 7.43 -11.39 -1.56
CA VAL A 150 6.38 -11.16 -0.57
C VAL A 150 6.01 -9.69 -0.63
N LEU A 151 4.75 -9.35 -0.87
CA LEU A 151 4.28 -7.98 -1.09
C LEU A 151 3.14 -7.65 -0.11
N PRO A 152 3.04 -6.40 0.39
CA PRO A 152 1.97 -5.99 1.30
C PRO A 152 0.62 -5.96 0.55
N PRO A 153 -0.54 -5.83 1.21
CA PRO A 153 -1.80 -5.56 0.54
C PRO A 153 -1.70 -4.30 -0.30
N GLN A 154 -2.26 -4.37 -1.51
CA GLN A 154 -2.36 -3.23 -2.40
C GLN A 154 -3.33 -2.18 -1.86
N PRO A 155 -3.01 -0.89 -1.99
CA PRO A 155 -3.99 0.18 -1.94
C PRO A 155 -5.13 -0.09 -2.92
N PHE A 156 -6.38 0.18 -2.51
CA PHE A 156 -7.56 0.17 -3.39
C PHE A 156 -7.94 -1.19 -4.00
N GLY A 157 -7.45 -2.31 -3.45
CA GLY A 157 -7.81 -3.65 -3.91
C GLY A 157 -7.23 -4.02 -5.28
N LEU A 158 -6.17 -3.33 -5.73
CA LEU A 158 -5.44 -3.72 -6.93
C LEU A 158 -4.89 -5.14 -6.77
N ASP A 159 -5.02 -5.94 -7.82
CA ASP A 159 -4.37 -7.24 -7.86
C ASP A 159 -2.88 -7.06 -8.18
N TRP A 160 -2.01 -7.72 -7.42
CA TRP A 160 -0.56 -7.58 -7.61
C TRP A 160 -0.08 -8.14 -8.95
N GLU A 161 -0.64 -9.25 -9.41
CA GLU A 161 -0.25 -9.83 -10.69
C GLU A 161 -0.63 -8.88 -11.82
N GLN A 162 -1.86 -8.35 -11.78
CA GLN A 162 -2.30 -7.33 -12.73
C GLN A 162 -1.46 -6.05 -12.63
N GLN A 163 -1.07 -5.60 -11.44
CA GLN A 163 -0.25 -4.41 -11.31
C GLN A 163 1.15 -4.61 -11.88
N VAL A 164 1.76 -5.79 -11.69
CA VAL A 164 3.03 -6.14 -12.34
C VAL A 164 2.87 -6.11 -13.86
N VAL A 165 1.78 -6.66 -14.41
CA VAL A 165 1.47 -6.57 -15.85
C VAL A 165 1.29 -5.12 -16.30
N ASN A 166 0.65 -4.27 -15.51
CA ASN A 166 0.47 -2.85 -15.81
C ASN A 166 1.81 -2.13 -15.90
N ILE A 167 2.70 -2.35 -14.93
CA ILE A 167 4.06 -1.79 -14.91
C ILE A 167 4.86 -2.27 -16.13
N GLN A 168 4.84 -3.58 -16.41
CA GLN A 168 5.58 -4.15 -17.53
C GLN A 168 5.06 -3.69 -18.91
N SER A 169 3.77 -3.36 -19.02
CA SER A 169 3.15 -2.89 -20.26
C SER A 169 3.19 -1.37 -20.43
N MET A 170 3.74 -0.62 -19.48
CA MET A 170 3.74 0.84 -19.53
C MET A 170 4.50 1.38 -20.75
N LYS A 171 4.05 2.52 -21.28
CA LYS A 171 4.80 3.24 -22.32
C LYS A 171 5.97 3.98 -21.67
N VAL A 172 7.16 3.44 -21.87
CA VAL A 172 8.44 4.02 -21.45
C VAL A 172 8.88 5.10 -22.44
N ARG A 173 9.38 6.22 -21.91
CA ARG A 173 9.91 7.40 -22.63
C ARG A 173 11.43 7.48 -22.43
N ASP A 174 12.11 8.21 -23.32
CA ASP A 174 13.59 8.24 -23.35
C ASP A 174 14.19 9.08 -22.21
N ASP A 175 13.36 9.92 -21.59
CA ASP A 175 13.67 10.78 -20.47
C ASP A 175 13.18 10.23 -19.12
N ASP A 176 12.63 9.01 -19.09
CA ASP A 176 12.24 8.34 -17.86
C ASP A 176 13.46 7.99 -16.99
N LEU A 177 13.30 8.19 -15.68
CA LEU A 177 14.23 7.78 -14.65
C LEU A 177 13.51 6.84 -13.67
N ILE A 178 14.12 5.71 -13.30
CA ILE A 178 13.57 4.80 -12.29
C ILE A 178 14.53 4.75 -11.09
N ILE A 179 14.05 5.19 -9.93
CA ILE A 179 14.71 5.02 -8.63
C ILE A 179 14.25 3.69 -8.03
N CYS A 180 15.10 2.68 -8.07
CA CYS A 180 14.83 1.37 -7.48
C CYS A 180 15.60 1.23 -6.17
N ALA A 181 14.88 0.89 -5.10
CA ALA A 181 15.46 0.78 -3.77
C ALA A 181 14.71 -0.26 -2.96
N TYR A 182 15.37 -1.05 -2.10
CA TYR A 182 14.62 -1.79 -1.09
C TYR A 182 14.00 -0.80 -0.08
N PRO A 183 12.83 -1.09 0.52
CA PRO A 183 12.24 -0.21 1.51
C PRO A 183 13.25 0.20 2.59
N LYS A 184 13.30 1.51 2.86
CA LYS A 184 14.18 2.13 3.88
C LYS A 184 15.68 2.14 3.58
N ALA A 185 16.07 1.85 2.33
CA ALA A 185 17.43 2.03 1.86
C ALA A 185 17.81 3.51 1.60
N GLY A 186 16.86 4.45 1.57
CA GLY A 186 17.14 5.89 1.39
C GLY A 186 16.47 6.56 0.20
N THR A 187 15.47 5.91 -0.42
CA THR A 187 14.77 6.37 -1.64
C THR A 187 14.35 7.84 -1.60
N HIS A 188 13.79 8.32 -0.49
CA HIS A 188 13.29 9.70 -0.36
C HIS A 188 14.42 10.74 -0.49
N TRP A 189 15.65 10.39 -0.11
CA TRP A 189 16.78 11.29 -0.21
C TRP A 189 17.19 11.50 -1.67
N LEU A 190 17.29 10.40 -2.42
CA LEU A 190 17.64 10.41 -3.84
C LEU A 190 16.50 10.96 -4.70
N TRP A 191 15.25 10.75 -4.27
CA TRP A 191 14.05 11.34 -4.89
C TRP A 191 14.15 12.87 -4.97
N GLU A 192 14.37 13.54 -3.84
CA GLU A 192 14.49 15.00 -3.80
C GLU A 192 15.70 15.50 -4.60
N MET A 193 16.86 14.82 -4.51
CA MET A 193 18.04 15.18 -5.29
C MET A 193 17.77 15.11 -6.79
N CYS A 194 17.14 14.03 -7.27
CA CYS A 194 16.79 13.89 -8.68
C CYS A 194 15.77 14.95 -9.12
N HIS A 195 14.76 15.23 -8.29
CA HIS A 195 13.77 16.27 -8.59
C HIS A 195 14.42 17.65 -8.73
N MET A 196 15.27 18.06 -7.79
CA MET A 196 15.95 19.36 -7.84
C MET A 196 16.92 19.46 -9.03
N LEU A 197 17.63 18.37 -9.37
CA LEU A 197 18.49 18.29 -10.54
C LEU A 197 17.70 18.45 -11.84
N LEU A 198 16.55 17.77 -11.94
CA LEU A 198 15.70 17.80 -13.13
C LEU A 198 15.17 19.21 -13.44
N HIS A 199 14.84 19.97 -12.39
CA HIS A 199 14.32 21.33 -12.50
C HIS A 199 15.42 22.40 -12.48
N GLY A 200 16.68 22.03 -12.24
CA GLY A 200 17.79 22.97 -12.13
C GLY A 200 17.66 23.97 -10.96
N ARG A 201 16.84 23.66 -9.94
CA ARG A 201 16.55 24.57 -8.82
C ARG A 201 16.30 23.81 -7.52
N VAL A 202 16.60 24.48 -6.41
CA VAL A 202 16.55 23.91 -5.05
C VAL A 202 15.16 24.10 -4.46
N GLU A 203 14.18 23.42 -5.06
CA GLU A 203 12.79 23.40 -4.62
C GLU A 203 12.35 21.95 -4.38
N TYR A 204 11.71 21.72 -3.23
CA TYR A 204 11.16 20.39 -2.89
C TYR A 204 9.97 20.07 -3.78
N GLU A 205 9.82 18.79 -4.12
CA GLU A 205 8.61 18.33 -4.81
C GLU A 205 7.40 18.48 -3.88
N THR A 206 6.31 19.03 -4.43
CA THR A 206 5.05 19.19 -3.70
C THR A 206 4.27 17.88 -3.61
N ARG A 207 4.48 16.98 -4.58
CA ARG A 207 3.90 15.65 -4.61
C ARG A 207 4.69 14.68 -3.73
N ALA A 208 3.99 13.85 -2.96
CA ALA A 208 4.63 12.74 -2.28
C ALA A 208 5.24 11.76 -3.32
N LYS A 209 6.42 11.19 -3.05
CA LYS A 209 7.05 10.19 -3.93
C LYS A 209 6.12 9.00 -4.22
N GLU A 210 5.20 8.71 -3.30
CA GLU A 210 4.19 7.66 -3.40
C GLU A 210 3.27 7.86 -4.61
N HIS A 211 3.07 9.09 -5.09
CA HIS A 211 2.30 9.38 -6.32
C HIS A 211 3.00 8.94 -7.61
N LEU A 212 4.28 8.56 -7.54
CA LEU A 212 5.05 8.03 -8.67
C LEU A 212 5.74 6.70 -8.30
N MET A 213 5.23 6.03 -7.26
CA MET A 213 5.69 4.70 -6.86
C MET A 213 4.95 3.65 -7.68
N MET A 214 5.65 3.00 -8.62
CA MET A 214 5.04 2.17 -9.67
C MET A 214 4.10 1.09 -9.13
N GLU A 215 4.41 0.50 -7.99
CA GLU A 215 3.57 -0.51 -7.34
C GLU A 215 2.28 0.01 -6.70
N PHE A 216 2.15 1.31 -6.43
CA PHE A 216 1.01 1.87 -5.67
C PHE A 216 0.15 2.86 -6.47
N VAL A 217 0.45 3.05 -7.75
CA VAL A 217 -0.32 3.95 -8.62
C VAL A 217 -0.93 3.22 -9.80
N SER A 218 -2.09 3.69 -10.25
CA SER A 218 -2.78 3.07 -11.38
C SER A 218 -1.98 3.21 -12.67
N LYS A 219 -2.23 2.32 -13.63
CA LYS A 219 -1.64 2.38 -14.96
C LYS A 219 -1.86 3.74 -15.63
N ASP A 220 -3.05 4.32 -15.49
CA ASP A 220 -3.41 5.59 -16.11
C ASP A 220 -2.66 6.76 -15.46
N ALA A 221 -2.47 6.72 -14.13
CA ALA A 221 -1.65 7.72 -13.44
C ALA A 221 -0.19 7.69 -13.92
N LEU A 222 0.40 6.49 -14.06
CA LEU A 222 1.75 6.33 -14.61
C LEU A 222 1.87 6.81 -16.06
N ALA A 223 0.82 6.60 -16.87
CA ALA A 223 0.82 6.95 -18.28
C ALA A 223 0.65 8.46 -18.52
N ASN A 224 -0.18 9.12 -17.69
CA ASN A 224 -0.60 10.51 -17.86
C ASN A 224 0.32 11.54 -17.17
N ASP A 225 1.35 11.12 -16.44
CA ASP A 225 2.33 12.05 -15.87
C ASP A 225 3.17 12.75 -16.96
N ASP A 226 3.53 14.00 -16.70
CA ASP A 226 4.28 14.84 -17.62
C ASP A 226 5.74 14.41 -17.71
N SER A 227 6.32 14.52 -18.90
CA SER A 227 7.75 14.30 -19.09
C SER A 227 8.55 15.52 -18.62
N PRO A 228 9.74 15.34 -18.02
CA PRO A 228 10.40 14.07 -17.66
C PRO A 228 9.87 13.42 -16.37
N ARG A 229 9.69 12.08 -16.39
CA ARG A 229 9.09 11.32 -15.27
C ARG A 229 10.16 10.67 -14.40
N ILE A 230 10.03 10.83 -13.08
CA ILE A 230 10.84 10.12 -12.08
C ILE A 230 9.93 9.08 -11.42
N PHE A 231 10.10 7.81 -11.76
CA PHE A 231 9.42 6.72 -11.09
C PHE A 231 10.25 6.21 -9.92
N ASN A 232 9.59 5.60 -8.94
CA ASN A 232 10.28 4.84 -7.92
C ASN A 232 9.63 3.48 -7.66
N THR A 233 10.41 2.52 -7.16
CA THR A 233 9.89 1.18 -6.85
C THR A 233 10.72 0.43 -5.81
N HIS A 234 10.02 -0.41 -5.05
CA HIS A 234 10.53 -1.40 -4.11
C HIS A 234 10.41 -2.84 -4.64
N LEU A 235 9.89 -3.02 -5.86
CA LEU A 235 9.79 -4.33 -6.49
C LEU A 235 11.16 -4.91 -6.82
N TYR A 236 11.24 -6.24 -6.80
CA TYR A 236 12.34 -6.99 -7.38
C TYR A 236 12.52 -6.60 -8.85
N PHE A 237 13.77 -6.58 -9.28
CA PHE A 237 14.16 -6.19 -10.61
C PHE A 237 13.44 -7.02 -11.70
N SER A 238 13.25 -8.32 -11.45
CA SER A 238 12.53 -9.25 -12.32
C SER A 238 11.02 -8.98 -12.47
N LEU A 239 10.45 -8.10 -11.64
CA LEU A 239 9.03 -7.75 -11.70
C LEU A 239 8.78 -6.49 -12.54
N PHE A 240 9.66 -5.50 -12.53
CA PHE A 240 9.42 -4.26 -13.28
C PHE A 240 10.28 -4.12 -14.55
N MET A 241 11.51 -4.64 -14.56
CA MET A 241 12.41 -4.45 -15.71
C MET A 241 12.01 -5.37 -16.87
N THR A 242 11.76 -4.79 -18.04
CA THR A 242 11.39 -5.51 -19.27
C THR A 242 12.48 -5.39 -20.33
N GLU A 243 12.49 -6.29 -21.32
CA GLU A 243 13.41 -6.18 -22.47
C GLU A 243 13.28 -4.83 -23.19
N LYS A 244 12.06 -4.30 -23.31
CA LYS A 244 11.82 -2.97 -23.89
C LYS A 244 12.49 -1.84 -23.11
N MET A 245 12.48 -1.90 -21.78
CA MET A 245 13.20 -0.93 -20.93
C MET A 245 14.72 -1.07 -21.08
N LYS A 246 15.21 -2.31 -21.22
CA LYS A 246 16.63 -2.59 -21.48
C LYS A 246 17.10 -2.02 -22.82
N GLU A 247 16.36 -2.30 -23.90
CA GLU A 247 16.62 -1.81 -25.25
C GLU A 247 16.61 -0.28 -25.32
N LYS A 248 15.63 0.36 -24.67
CA LYS A 248 15.56 1.83 -24.57
C LYS A 248 16.62 2.46 -23.67
N LYS A 249 17.39 1.66 -22.92
CA LYS A 249 18.37 2.13 -21.94
C LYS A 249 17.75 3.14 -20.96
N VAL A 250 16.63 2.77 -20.34
CA VAL A 250 16.02 3.58 -19.26
C VAL A 250 17.03 3.82 -18.16
N LYS A 251 17.13 5.06 -17.67
CA LYS A 251 18.08 5.43 -16.62
C LYS A 251 17.64 4.84 -15.28
N LEU A 252 18.57 4.21 -14.56
CA LEU A 252 18.31 3.63 -13.25
C LEU A 252 19.15 4.28 -12.15
N VAL A 253 18.51 4.62 -11.05
CA VAL A 253 19.18 4.94 -9.78
C VAL A 253 18.91 3.78 -8.83
N HIS A 254 19.91 2.95 -8.58
CA HIS A 254 19.79 1.85 -7.62
C HIS A 254 20.29 2.31 -6.25
N VAL A 255 19.46 2.14 -5.22
CA VAL A 255 19.77 2.56 -3.85
C VAL A 255 19.82 1.36 -2.92
N TYR A 256 20.95 1.19 -2.23
CA TYR A 256 21.15 0.15 -1.24
C TYR A 256 21.73 0.72 0.06
N ARG A 257 21.66 -0.07 1.14
CA ARG A 257 22.07 0.35 2.48
C ARG A 257 22.62 -0.82 3.28
N ASN A 258 23.38 -0.56 4.34
CA ASN A 258 23.73 -1.63 5.27
C ASN A 258 22.45 -2.34 5.78
N PRO A 259 22.29 -3.66 5.56
CA PRO A 259 21.10 -4.42 5.97
C PRO A 259 20.79 -4.32 7.46
N LYS A 260 21.82 -4.11 8.30
CA LYS A 260 21.69 -3.86 9.73
C LYS A 260 20.84 -2.63 10.01
N ASP A 261 21.15 -1.53 9.33
CA ASP A 261 20.39 -0.29 9.48
C ASP A 261 19.08 -0.32 8.69
N THR A 262 19.03 -1.06 7.58
CA THR A 262 17.81 -1.30 6.79
C THR A 262 16.75 -2.00 7.63
N VAL A 263 17.07 -3.16 8.26
CA VAL A 263 16.09 -3.92 9.06
C VAL A 263 15.60 -3.11 10.26
N MET A 264 16.49 -2.37 10.92
CA MET A 264 16.10 -1.50 12.03
C MET A 264 15.16 -0.39 11.55
N SER A 265 15.45 0.24 10.41
CA SER A 265 14.58 1.27 9.85
C SER A 265 13.26 0.72 9.33
N LEU A 266 13.25 -0.52 8.82
CA LEU A 266 12.07 -1.21 8.33
C LEU A 266 11.12 -1.56 9.48
N TYR A 267 11.65 -2.11 10.58
CA TYR A 267 10.89 -2.44 11.78
C TYR A 267 10.05 -1.25 12.27
N PHE A 268 10.70 -0.10 12.51
CA PHE A 268 9.98 1.08 12.98
C PHE A 268 9.00 1.62 11.95
N HIS A 269 9.28 1.48 10.66
CA HIS A 269 8.38 1.91 9.60
C HIS A 269 7.13 1.04 9.53
N TYR A 270 7.27 -0.28 9.59
CA TYR A 270 6.12 -1.20 9.55
C TYR A 270 5.26 -1.07 10.80
N ARG A 271 5.87 -0.82 11.97
CA ARG A 271 5.11 -0.46 13.17
C ARG A 271 4.29 0.82 13.01
N GLN A 272 4.83 1.83 12.32
CA GLN A 272 4.09 3.08 12.07
C GLN A 272 2.89 2.87 11.15
N LEU A 273 3.04 1.98 10.17
CA LEU A 273 1.99 1.61 9.23
C LEU A 273 0.99 0.61 9.80
N LEU A 274 1.20 0.12 11.03
CA LEU A 274 0.46 -1.00 11.63
C LEU A 274 0.58 -2.30 10.80
N TRP A 275 1.68 -2.42 10.06
CA TRP A 275 2.01 -3.58 9.22
C TRP A 275 2.66 -4.72 9.98
N HIS A 276 3.09 -4.44 11.20
CA HIS A 276 3.78 -5.39 12.06
C HIS A 276 3.64 -4.94 13.51
N SER A 277 3.35 -5.88 14.40
CA SER A 277 3.26 -5.63 15.84
C SER A 277 4.19 -6.52 16.68
N GLN A 278 4.93 -7.44 16.07
CA GLN A 278 5.82 -8.32 16.82
C GLN A 278 7.03 -7.56 17.39
N ASP A 279 7.77 -8.24 18.26
CA ASP A 279 8.99 -7.69 18.82
C ASP A 279 10.12 -7.63 17.78
N LEU A 280 11.14 -6.81 18.07
CA LEU A 280 12.25 -6.56 17.16
C LEU A 280 13.03 -7.83 16.81
N ARG A 281 13.17 -8.78 17.75
CA ARG A 281 13.94 -10.00 17.53
C ARG A 281 13.24 -10.90 16.51
N GLU A 282 11.93 -11.07 16.66
CA GLU A 282 11.12 -11.84 15.71
C GLU A 282 11.14 -11.19 14.31
N PHE A 283 10.93 -9.88 14.23
CA PHE A 283 11.01 -9.13 12.97
C PHE A 283 12.36 -9.32 12.26
N VAL A 284 13.46 -9.28 13.01
CA VAL A 284 14.79 -9.51 12.45
C VAL A 284 14.89 -10.93 11.89
N GLN A 285 14.36 -11.96 12.57
CA GLN A 285 14.36 -13.32 12.03
C GLN A 285 13.55 -13.43 10.73
N GLU A 286 12.37 -12.82 10.66
CA GLU A 286 11.56 -12.77 9.43
C GLU A 286 12.31 -12.06 8.29
N PHE A 287 12.96 -10.93 8.58
CA PHE A 287 13.78 -10.21 7.60
C PHE A 287 14.93 -11.09 7.07
N LEU A 288 15.60 -11.84 7.95
CA LEU A 288 16.69 -12.76 7.59
C LEU A 288 16.20 -13.94 6.73
N ARG A 289 14.95 -14.39 6.93
CA ARG A 289 14.29 -15.41 6.11
C ARG A 289 13.64 -14.86 4.83
N GLY A 290 13.57 -13.54 4.70
CA GLY A 290 12.92 -12.88 3.54
C GLY A 290 11.39 -12.94 3.58
N GLU A 291 10.82 -13.12 4.77
CA GLU A 291 9.38 -13.30 5.00
C GLU A 291 8.66 -11.97 5.29
N VAL A 292 9.38 -10.86 5.37
CA VAL A 292 8.79 -9.52 5.53
C VAL A 292 8.20 -9.01 4.21
N SER A 293 7.27 -8.05 4.28
CA SER A 293 6.80 -7.33 3.09
C SER A 293 7.97 -6.74 2.30
N PHE A 294 7.87 -6.82 0.97
CA PHE A 294 8.92 -6.62 -0.04
C PHE A 294 10.04 -7.68 -0.09
N GLY A 295 9.96 -8.73 0.72
CA GLY A 295 10.74 -9.96 0.57
C GLY A 295 12.19 -9.88 1.06
N ASP A 296 13.00 -10.81 0.56
CA ASP A 296 14.41 -11.02 0.87
C ASP A 296 15.31 -9.89 0.31
N TYR A 297 15.97 -9.17 1.22
CA TYR A 297 16.90 -8.09 0.90
C TYR A 297 18.14 -8.54 0.10
N VAL A 298 18.67 -9.73 0.41
CA VAL A 298 19.83 -10.28 -0.31
C VAL A 298 19.43 -10.59 -1.75
N ARG A 299 18.24 -11.17 -1.94
CA ARG A 299 17.70 -11.47 -3.27
C ARG A 299 17.52 -10.19 -4.10
N TYR A 300 16.97 -9.14 -3.48
CA TYR A 300 16.87 -7.82 -4.11
C TYR A 300 18.23 -7.32 -4.63
N LEU A 301 19.27 -7.35 -3.80
CA LEU A 301 20.63 -6.94 -4.21
C LEU A 301 21.21 -7.84 -5.29
N GLN A 302 21.06 -9.16 -5.16
CA GLN A 302 21.58 -10.12 -6.14
C GLN A 302 20.99 -9.91 -7.53
N GLN A 303 19.70 -9.60 -7.64
CA GLN A 303 19.08 -9.35 -8.93
C GLN A 303 19.68 -8.12 -9.65
N MET A 304 19.92 -7.03 -8.92
CA MET A 304 20.57 -5.86 -9.50
C MET A 304 22.04 -6.14 -9.85
N GLU A 305 22.77 -6.87 -9.01
CA GLU A 305 24.17 -7.25 -9.28
C GLU A 305 24.29 -8.08 -10.55
N THR A 306 23.45 -9.10 -10.70
CA THR A 306 23.36 -9.93 -11.91
C THR A 306 23.03 -9.07 -13.12
N PHE A 307 22.02 -8.20 -13.02
CA PHE A 307 21.65 -7.31 -14.12
C PHE A 307 22.80 -6.43 -14.59
N MET A 308 23.48 -5.73 -13.68
CA MET A 308 24.61 -4.85 -14.02
C MET A 308 25.78 -5.63 -14.64
N LYS A 309 26.01 -6.87 -14.19
CA LYS A 309 27.04 -7.75 -14.76
C LYS A 309 26.70 -8.19 -16.19
N GLU A 310 25.45 -8.52 -16.44
CA GLU A 310 24.96 -8.96 -17.76
C GLU A 310 24.77 -7.79 -18.73
N ASN A 311 24.59 -6.57 -18.22
CA ASN A 311 24.28 -5.37 -19.01
C ASN A 311 25.23 -4.21 -18.66
N PRO A 312 26.55 -4.33 -18.91
CA PRO A 312 27.55 -3.36 -18.47
C PRO A 312 27.36 -1.95 -19.07
N ASP A 313 26.71 -1.85 -20.23
CA ASP A 313 26.45 -0.58 -20.93
C ASP A 313 25.08 0.04 -20.61
N HIS A 314 24.34 -0.52 -19.65
CA HIS A 314 23.06 0.03 -19.23
C HIS A 314 23.29 1.22 -18.27
N PRO A 315 22.57 2.34 -18.43
CA PRO A 315 22.80 3.54 -17.63
C PRO A 315 22.28 3.37 -16.20
N VAL A 316 23.14 2.91 -15.31
CA VAL A 316 22.84 2.69 -13.89
C VAL A 316 23.80 3.50 -13.01
N VAL A 317 23.26 4.30 -12.09
CA VAL A 317 24.02 4.83 -10.96
C VAL A 317 23.65 4.03 -9.72
N ASN A 318 24.65 3.32 -9.19
CA ASN A 318 24.51 2.53 -7.98
C ASN A 318 25.00 3.34 -6.78
N VAL A 319 24.11 3.61 -5.82
CA VAL A 319 24.38 4.49 -4.67
C VAL A 319 24.08 3.77 -3.37
N SER A 320 25.04 3.80 -2.44
CA SER A 320 24.76 3.40 -1.06
C SER A 320 24.30 4.59 -0.21
N PHE A 321 23.43 4.34 0.76
CA PHE A 321 23.05 5.32 1.77
C PHE A 321 24.29 5.89 2.50
N GLU A 322 25.26 5.04 2.79
CA GLU A 322 26.50 5.38 3.48
C GLU A 322 27.40 6.28 2.62
N GLU A 323 27.49 6.01 1.31
CA GLU A 323 28.19 6.88 0.35
C GLU A 323 27.50 8.24 0.25
N THR A 324 26.17 8.28 0.23
CA THR A 324 25.41 9.54 0.19
C THR A 324 25.69 10.40 1.42
N LYS A 325 26.00 9.79 2.57
CA LYS A 325 26.48 10.53 3.76
C LYS A 325 27.92 11.01 3.63
N ARG A 326 28.81 10.18 3.06
CA ARG A 326 30.25 10.44 3.00
C ARG A 326 30.61 11.49 1.95
N ASP A 327 30.01 11.39 0.76
CA ASP A 327 30.23 12.31 -0.36
C ASP A 327 28.89 12.61 -1.08
N PRO A 328 28.01 13.40 -0.43
CA PRO A 328 26.72 13.75 -1.02
C PRO A 328 26.86 14.55 -2.33
N VAL A 329 27.87 15.40 -2.46
CA VAL A 329 28.08 16.21 -3.67
C VAL A 329 28.53 15.33 -4.84
N GLY A 330 29.42 14.36 -4.59
CA GLY A 330 29.79 13.34 -5.58
C GLY A 330 28.61 12.50 -6.04
N VAL A 331 27.71 12.13 -5.13
CA VAL A 331 26.46 11.45 -5.50
C VAL A 331 25.61 12.34 -6.41
N VAL A 332 25.40 13.61 -6.07
CA VAL A 332 24.60 14.56 -6.88
C VAL A 332 25.22 14.76 -8.27
N ARG A 333 26.55 14.85 -8.40
CA ARG A 333 27.23 14.93 -9.71
C ARG A 333 26.94 13.70 -10.58
N ARG A 334 27.08 12.49 -10.04
CA ARG A 334 26.81 11.26 -10.80
C ARG A 334 25.34 11.15 -11.22
N LEU A 335 24.42 11.62 -10.37
CA LEU A 335 23.00 11.68 -10.74
C LEU A 335 22.78 12.67 -11.89
N ALA A 336 23.40 13.85 -11.85
CA ALA A 336 23.32 14.83 -12.94
C ALA A 336 23.85 14.26 -14.26
N GLU A 337 25.00 13.57 -14.22
CA GLU A 337 25.59 12.88 -15.36
C GLU A 337 24.66 11.81 -15.95
N LEU A 338 24.07 10.96 -15.11
CA LEU A 338 23.10 9.94 -15.54
C LEU A 338 21.87 10.57 -16.19
N MET A 339 21.34 11.61 -15.55
CA MET A 339 20.15 12.32 -16.01
C MET A 339 20.42 13.14 -17.27
N LYS A 340 21.70 13.44 -17.56
CA LYS A 340 22.18 14.32 -18.64
C LYS A 340 21.65 15.75 -18.48
N VAL A 341 21.72 16.26 -17.25
CA VAL A 341 21.35 17.63 -16.92
C VAL A 341 22.59 18.43 -16.55
N ASP A 342 22.62 19.70 -16.95
CA ASP A 342 23.70 20.60 -16.58
C ASP A 342 23.53 21.02 -15.12
N ALA A 343 24.45 20.57 -14.25
CA ALA A 343 24.49 20.96 -12.85
C ALA A 343 25.83 21.63 -12.55
N SER A 344 25.79 22.90 -12.20
CA SER A 344 26.98 23.60 -11.70
C SER A 344 27.40 23.03 -10.35
N GLU A 345 28.68 23.11 -10.01
CA GLU A 345 29.17 22.69 -8.68
C GLU A 345 28.37 23.39 -7.57
N LYS A 346 28.04 24.67 -7.78
CA LYS A 346 27.22 25.45 -6.86
C LYS A 346 25.81 24.88 -6.70
N LEU A 347 25.14 24.51 -7.80
CA LEU A 347 23.83 23.86 -7.73
C LEU A 347 23.92 22.52 -6.98
N CYS A 348 24.97 21.73 -7.23
CA CYS A 348 25.19 20.47 -6.53
C CYS A 348 25.33 20.69 -5.01
N GLU A 349 26.14 21.65 -4.58
CA GLU A 349 26.31 22.04 -3.18
C GLU A 349 25.00 22.52 -2.55
N ASP A 350 24.23 23.34 -3.26
CA ASP A 350 22.97 23.90 -2.77
C ASP A 350 21.89 22.81 -2.62
N ILE A 351 21.81 21.86 -3.57
CA ILE A 351 20.96 20.67 -3.48
C ILE A 351 21.35 19.84 -2.26
N VAL A 352 22.64 19.58 -2.04
CA VAL A 352 23.12 18.84 -0.86
C VAL A 352 22.72 19.56 0.44
N ALA A 353 22.87 20.88 0.48
CA ALA A 353 22.49 21.68 1.64
C ALA A 353 20.99 21.61 1.92
N ALA A 354 20.13 21.57 0.90
CA ALA A 354 18.68 21.40 1.02
C ALA A 354 18.27 19.97 1.39
N CYS A 355 18.93 18.97 0.82
CA CYS A 355 18.70 17.56 1.11
C CYS A 355 19.38 17.08 2.40
N SER A 356 19.83 17.99 3.27
CA SER A 356 20.34 17.60 4.59
C SER A 356 19.22 16.99 5.44
N PHE A 357 19.56 15.99 6.27
CA PHE A 357 18.58 15.25 7.08
C PHE A 357 17.70 16.17 7.93
N GLN A 358 18.27 17.24 8.50
CA GLN A 358 17.52 18.21 9.32
C GLN A 358 16.47 18.96 8.50
N LYS A 359 16.84 19.46 7.31
CA LYS A 359 15.92 20.21 6.45
C LYS A 359 14.83 19.31 5.87
N MET A 360 15.18 18.14 5.34
CA MET A 360 14.18 17.19 4.84
C MET A 360 13.18 16.77 5.94
N LYS A 361 13.65 16.59 7.19
CA LYS A 361 12.77 16.31 8.32
C LYS A 361 11.80 17.45 8.63
N MET A 362 12.23 18.71 8.53
CA MET A 362 11.35 19.87 8.73
C MET A 362 10.32 20.00 7.60
N VAL A 363 10.72 19.69 6.37
CA VAL A 363 9.85 19.70 5.20
C VAL A 363 8.80 18.59 5.27
N ASP A 364 9.19 17.37 5.67
CA ASP A 364 8.24 16.29 5.97
C ASP A 364 7.25 16.66 7.09
N ASP A 365 7.73 17.32 8.14
CA ASP A 365 6.88 17.78 9.24
C ASP A 365 5.87 18.86 8.78
N THR A 366 6.11 19.55 7.67
CA THR A 366 5.23 20.60 7.11
C THR A 366 4.35 20.13 5.94
N LEU A 367 4.81 19.18 5.12
CA LEU A 367 4.08 18.61 3.98
C LEU A 367 3.12 17.45 4.33
N LYS A 368 3.07 17.02 5.60
CA LYS A 368 2.21 15.94 6.13
C LYS A 368 0.70 16.08 5.88
N GLN A 369 0.22 17.23 5.39
CA GLN A 369 -1.16 17.35 4.94
C GLN A 369 -1.48 16.49 3.72
N TYR A 370 -0.48 16.05 2.94
CA TYR A 370 -0.70 15.31 1.67
C TYR A 370 -0.45 13.79 1.73
N LEU A 371 0.10 13.27 2.83
CA LEU A 371 0.33 11.82 3.01
C LEU A 371 -0.88 11.08 3.60
N GLN A 372 -1.98 11.78 3.89
CA GLN A 372 -3.22 11.17 4.33
C GLN A 372 -3.96 10.55 3.14
N THR A 373 -3.55 9.36 2.73
CA THR A 373 -4.41 8.47 1.96
C THR A 373 -5.09 7.48 2.92
N PRO A 374 -6.33 7.02 2.67
CA PRO A 374 -7.05 6.09 3.55
C PRO A 374 -6.33 4.76 3.86
N LEU A 375 -5.23 4.47 3.17
CA LEU A 375 -4.52 3.19 3.22
C LEU A 375 -3.15 3.26 3.92
N ILE A 376 -2.63 4.47 4.18
CA ILE A 376 -1.34 4.70 4.84
C ILE A 376 -1.56 5.71 5.96
N THR A 377 -2.09 5.24 7.10
CA THR A 377 -2.15 6.08 8.30
C THR A 377 -0.80 6.01 9.00
N PHE A 378 0.06 7.00 8.78
CA PHE A 378 1.26 7.14 9.59
C PHE A 378 0.88 7.56 11.01
N SER A 379 1.03 6.66 11.97
CA SER A 379 0.88 7.03 13.38
C SER A 379 1.99 7.98 13.86
N GLN A 380 3.19 7.98 13.23
CA GLN A 380 4.35 8.87 13.51
C GLN A 380 5.30 9.07 12.30
N LYS A 381 6.31 9.96 12.44
CA LYS A 381 7.16 10.61 11.40
C LYS A 381 7.98 9.69 10.46
N LEU A 382 8.15 10.07 9.19
CA LEU A 382 8.96 9.37 8.16
C LEU A 382 10.48 9.44 8.44
N TYR A 383 10.97 10.59 8.91
CA TYR A 383 12.38 10.82 9.25
C TYR A 383 12.67 10.53 10.72
N ARG A 384 13.23 9.34 10.97
CA ARG A 384 13.48 8.85 12.34
C ARG A 384 14.70 9.51 13.00
N LYS A 385 15.92 9.10 12.64
CA LYS A 385 17.14 9.53 13.35
C LYS A 385 18.39 9.80 12.51
N GLY A 386 18.43 9.48 11.21
CA GLY A 386 19.57 9.80 10.31
C GLY A 386 20.94 9.22 10.72
N LYS A 387 21.00 8.41 11.78
CA LYS A 387 22.20 7.86 12.42
C LYS A 387 22.14 6.33 12.45
N ASP A 388 23.31 5.72 12.60
CA ASP A 388 23.53 4.27 12.62
C ASP A 388 23.17 3.74 14.02
N GLN A 389 22.55 2.56 14.12
CA GLN A 389 21.84 2.14 15.34
C GLN A 389 22.31 0.83 15.97
N MET A 390 23.39 0.22 15.52
CA MET A 390 23.80 -1.10 16.00
C MET A 390 25.11 -1.09 16.77
N SER A 391 25.03 -0.78 18.08
CA SER A 391 26.04 -1.19 19.06
C SER A 391 25.56 -2.34 19.96
N ASP A 392 24.27 -2.43 20.32
CA ASP A 392 23.88 -3.23 21.49
C ASP A 392 23.08 -4.52 21.20
N VAL A 393 22.53 -4.69 20.00
CA VAL A 393 21.65 -5.86 19.68
C VAL A 393 22.42 -7.03 19.02
N THR A 394 23.69 -6.82 18.65
CA THR A 394 24.42 -7.70 17.72
C THR A 394 25.20 -8.86 18.32
N ASN A 395 25.46 -8.90 19.62
CA ASN A 395 26.35 -9.95 20.16
C ASN A 395 25.67 -11.34 20.25
N ASP A 396 24.34 -11.40 20.34
CA ASP A 396 23.59 -12.66 20.51
C ASP A 396 22.90 -13.20 19.24
N MET A 397 22.85 -12.41 18.16
CA MET A 397 22.17 -12.85 16.95
C MET A 397 23.11 -13.75 16.14
N ARG A 398 22.85 -15.06 16.13
CA ARG A 398 23.52 -16.04 15.26
C ARG A 398 23.20 -15.77 13.78
N ILE A 399 23.84 -14.74 13.22
CA ILE A 399 23.79 -14.35 11.79
C ILE A 399 24.79 -15.20 10.98
N GLU A 400 25.08 -16.46 11.33
CA GLU A 400 26.21 -17.14 10.66
C GLU A 400 25.86 -17.57 9.21
N GLY A 401 24.66 -18.13 9.01
CA GLY A 401 24.16 -18.45 7.66
C GLY A 401 23.87 -17.21 6.81
N TYR A 402 23.40 -16.13 7.42
CA TYR A 402 23.12 -14.88 6.72
C TYR A 402 24.39 -14.07 6.44
N LYS A 403 25.40 -14.09 7.33
CA LYS A 403 26.74 -13.54 7.06
C LYS A 403 27.38 -14.22 5.86
N GLN A 404 27.23 -15.54 5.70
CA GLN A 404 27.74 -16.25 4.52
C GLN A 404 27.01 -15.86 3.22
N ARG A 405 25.70 -15.62 3.26
CA ARG A 405 24.93 -15.15 2.10
C ARG A 405 25.31 -13.72 1.73
N LEU A 406 25.47 -12.86 2.73
CA LEU A 406 25.84 -11.46 2.56
C LEU A 406 27.30 -11.26 2.16
N SER A 407 28.24 -12.01 2.76
CA SER A 407 29.68 -11.89 2.44
C SER A 407 30.02 -12.26 1.00
N LYS A 408 29.14 -13.01 0.34
CA LYS A 408 29.25 -13.34 -1.09
C LYS A 408 28.68 -12.26 -2.00
N ASN A 409 27.94 -11.27 -1.49
CA ASN A 409 27.38 -10.18 -2.29
C ASN A 409 28.33 -8.97 -2.27
N HIS A 410 28.86 -8.58 -3.42
CA HIS A 410 29.87 -7.52 -3.50
C HIS A 410 29.32 -6.16 -3.03
N MET A 411 28.05 -5.85 -3.34
CA MET A 411 27.41 -4.60 -2.92
C MET A 411 27.25 -4.54 -1.40
N PHE A 412 26.92 -5.66 -0.75
CA PHE A 412 26.91 -5.72 0.71
C PHE A 412 28.30 -5.44 1.28
N VAL A 413 29.33 -6.15 0.79
CA VAL A 413 30.72 -5.97 1.25
C VAL A 413 31.16 -4.50 1.11
N LYS A 414 30.82 -3.86 -0.01
CA LYS A 414 31.10 -2.44 -0.23
C LYS A 414 30.35 -1.52 0.76
N SER A 415 29.11 -1.84 1.14
CA SER A 415 28.35 -1.06 2.12
C SER A 415 28.95 -1.13 3.54
N ILE A 416 29.53 -2.27 3.93
CA ILE A 416 30.11 -2.47 5.26
C ILE A 416 31.59 -2.05 5.36
N GLN A 417 32.31 -1.95 4.23
CA GLN A 417 33.69 -1.43 4.21
C GLN A 417 33.75 0.09 4.25
N GLY A 418 32.60 0.76 4.13
CA GLY A 418 32.45 2.19 4.28
C GLY A 418 32.45 2.71 5.73
N TYR A 419 32.68 1.82 6.71
CA TYR A 419 32.79 2.12 8.14
C TYR A 419 34.24 2.41 8.54
#